data_AF-A0A959NC93-F1
#
_entry.id   AF-A0A959NC93-F1
#
_cell.length_a   1.000
_cell.length_b   1.000
_cell.length_c   1.000
_cell.angle_alpha   90.00
_cell.angle_beta   90.00
_cell.angle_gamma   90.00
#
_symmetry.space_group_name_H-M   'P 1'
#
loop_
_entity.id
_entity.type
_entity.pdbx_description
1 polymer ?
#
loop_
_entity_poly.entity_id
_entity_poly.type
_entity_poly.pdbx_seq_one_letter_code
_entity_poly.pdbx_strand_id
1 'polypeptide(L)'
;IIQKFPLQDSTATHGSSAIIPLTDNKLLFFWTENEKLFLVNYEGSNYYNKRVLIENIFSKYNYKILSVLKTNTNRIILVYTDNTATLRSIISIFSDDEGISWSNPNFITSTTEDYGYMNPSLSQTKDGTIWLLFNQSRNLYSIKSNDYGINWNSQKLFENSSYAGSLISDNTNQYYLFYTKGNYNQDTSYIYYKISSDSGNTWQNSNKISPINSQDFSPCAFFTKTGEIKLLFVKKYINLDEYIFNFPYPYENLDYELCYITSSNNCSTWSKPKKFTKYAGFDYLSNLTFYNDIPFVTFLSTRTISEINGDLNKPQIWFGILDHSADKITPPVIQKTNTIPVLPRGDTSTTFTAMVYDNELMNVQLIYSLNGIKQEPISMNDQGLNGDKLANDSIYSFRFNNFDLLDQVEYYIKASDISKNITRTKKYNIDFLFPNSQKYYNFDINNFKLPINN
;
A
#
# COMPACT_ATOMS: atom_id res chain seq x y z
N ILE A 1 -17.74 9.37 1.11
CA ILE A 1 -16.41 9.94 1.39
C ILE A 1 -15.50 8.77 1.73
N ILE A 2 -14.25 8.79 1.30
CA ILE A 2 -13.24 7.80 1.71
C ILE A 2 -12.97 7.94 3.21
N GLN A 3 -13.02 6.83 3.95
CA GLN A 3 -12.97 6.83 5.40
C GLN A 3 -11.90 5.88 5.93
N LYS A 4 -11.35 6.24 7.08
CA LYS A 4 -10.46 5.36 7.84
C LYS A 4 -11.27 4.17 8.35
N PHE A 5 -10.69 2.98 8.28
CA PHE A 5 -11.32 1.76 8.78
C PHE A 5 -11.57 1.88 10.30
N PRO A 6 -12.75 1.48 10.80
CA PRO A 6 -13.13 1.69 12.19
C PRO A 6 -12.34 0.78 13.14
N LEU A 7 -12.13 1.25 14.38
CA LEU A 7 -11.59 0.48 15.51
C LEU A 7 -10.21 -0.18 15.31
N GLN A 8 -9.51 0.13 14.22
CA GLN A 8 -8.13 -0.29 14.02
C GLN A 8 -7.20 0.44 15.00
N ASP A 9 -6.25 -0.27 15.57
CA ASP A 9 -5.21 0.35 16.39
C ASP A 9 -4.21 1.12 15.49
N SER A 10 -4.14 2.45 15.62
CA SER A 10 -3.23 3.25 14.80
C SER A 10 -1.74 3.02 15.08
N THR A 11 -1.42 2.34 16.18
CA THR A 11 -0.04 2.02 16.58
C THR A 11 0.43 0.69 15.98
N ALA A 12 -0.52 -0.17 15.60
CA ALA A 12 -0.31 -1.52 15.13
C ALA A 12 0.09 -1.59 13.65
N THR A 13 0.67 -2.72 13.25
CA THR A 13 0.89 -3.05 11.85
C THR A 13 -0.40 -3.60 11.25
N HIS A 14 -0.77 -3.09 10.07
CA HIS A 14 -1.94 -3.53 9.32
C HIS A 14 -1.52 -4.18 8.01
N GLY A 15 -2.25 -5.21 7.58
CA GLY A 15 -1.86 -6.02 6.41
C GLY A 15 -2.96 -6.09 5.36
N SER A 16 -4.07 -6.75 5.67
CA SER A 16 -5.19 -6.88 4.73
C SER A 16 -6.51 -6.55 5.40
N SER A 17 -7.50 -6.23 4.58
CA SER A 17 -8.86 -5.95 5.03
C SER A 17 -9.90 -6.33 3.98
N ALA A 18 -11.13 -6.51 4.44
CA ALA A 18 -12.28 -6.68 3.58
C ALA A 18 -13.51 -6.08 4.25
N ILE A 19 -14.51 -5.72 3.46
CA ILE A 19 -15.83 -5.34 3.94
C ILE A 19 -16.82 -6.27 3.25
N ILE A 20 -17.78 -6.82 3.97
CA ILE A 20 -18.90 -7.56 3.40
C ILE A 20 -20.17 -6.83 3.79
N PRO A 21 -20.89 -6.24 2.83
CA PRO A 21 -22.22 -5.73 3.12
C PRO A 21 -23.20 -6.90 3.28
N LEU A 22 -23.89 -6.91 4.41
CA LEU A 22 -24.89 -7.92 4.76
C LEU A 22 -26.28 -7.49 4.29
N THR A 23 -26.62 -6.22 4.58
CA THR A 23 -27.84 -5.52 4.14
C THR A 23 -27.50 -4.05 3.86
N ASP A 24 -28.47 -3.24 3.42
CA ASP A 24 -28.27 -1.79 3.17
C ASP A 24 -27.66 -1.04 4.37
N ASN A 25 -27.93 -1.51 5.60
CA ASN A 25 -27.46 -0.85 6.83
C ASN A 25 -26.51 -1.72 7.67
N LYS A 26 -26.13 -2.91 7.21
CA LYS A 26 -25.24 -3.82 7.95
C LYS A 26 -23.99 -4.12 7.14
N LEU A 27 -22.83 -3.87 7.73
CA LEU A 27 -21.52 -4.18 7.16
C LEU A 27 -20.73 -5.06 8.13
N LEU A 28 -19.94 -5.95 7.57
CA LEU A 28 -19.02 -6.81 8.28
C LEU A 28 -17.59 -6.47 7.86
N PHE A 29 -16.78 -5.99 8.81
CA PHE A 29 -15.43 -5.52 8.57
C PHE A 29 -14.43 -6.58 9.04
N PHE A 30 -13.47 -6.92 8.18
CA PHE A 30 -12.37 -7.83 8.48
C PHE A 30 -11.05 -7.12 8.30
N TRP A 31 -10.08 -7.35 9.18
CA TRP A 31 -8.73 -6.87 8.98
C TRP A 31 -7.69 -7.66 9.76
N THR A 32 -6.44 -7.57 9.32
CA THR A 32 -5.30 -8.07 10.09
C THR A 32 -4.60 -6.93 10.83
N GLU A 33 -4.35 -7.12 12.11
CA GLU A 33 -3.65 -6.16 12.97
C GLU A 33 -2.73 -6.94 13.93
N ASN A 34 -1.43 -6.63 13.94
CA ASN A 34 -0.42 -7.31 14.78
C ASN A 34 -0.55 -8.85 14.73
N GLU A 35 -0.57 -9.44 13.54
CA GLU A 35 -0.68 -10.90 13.31
C GLU A 35 -1.99 -11.53 13.79
N LYS A 36 -3.04 -10.74 14.06
CA LYS A 36 -4.38 -11.25 14.39
C LYS A 36 -5.38 -10.87 13.32
N LEU A 37 -6.36 -11.73 13.07
CA LEU A 37 -7.52 -11.39 12.26
C LEU A 37 -8.64 -10.89 13.17
N PHE A 38 -9.12 -9.69 12.89
CA PHE A 38 -10.23 -9.10 13.60
C PHE A 38 -11.48 -9.03 12.74
N LEU A 39 -12.61 -8.99 13.44
CA LEU A 39 -13.93 -8.82 12.88
C LEU A 39 -14.73 -7.79 13.68
N VAL A 40 -15.46 -6.92 12.97
CA VAL A 40 -16.50 -6.10 13.60
C VAL A 40 -17.75 -5.99 12.74
N ASN A 41 -18.90 -6.06 13.41
CA ASN A 41 -20.20 -5.74 12.82
C ASN A 41 -20.45 -4.24 12.91
N TYR A 42 -21.02 -3.68 11.87
CA TYR A 42 -21.54 -2.32 11.85
C TYR A 42 -23.00 -2.36 11.46
N GLU A 43 -23.84 -1.66 12.21
CA GLU A 43 -25.27 -1.57 11.95
C GLU A 43 -25.77 -0.14 12.12
N GLY A 44 -26.21 0.47 11.02
CA GLY A 44 -26.72 1.84 10.94
C GLY A 44 -25.63 2.88 11.20
N SER A 45 -25.33 3.11 12.48
CA SER A 45 -24.31 4.04 12.99
C SER A 45 -23.50 3.47 14.16
N ASN A 46 -23.78 2.24 14.58
CA ASN A 46 -23.15 1.61 15.74
C ASN A 46 -22.16 0.55 15.31
N TYR A 47 -20.96 0.60 15.87
CA TYR A 47 -20.01 -0.50 15.82
C TYR A 47 -20.24 -1.41 17.01
N TYR A 48 -20.32 -2.72 16.76
CA TYR A 48 -20.24 -3.71 17.81
C TYR A 48 -18.79 -3.84 18.30
N ASN A 49 -18.57 -4.63 19.36
CA ASN A 49 -17.22 -4.85 19.88
C ASN A 49 -16.32 -5.50 18.83
N LYS A 50 -15.09 -4.99 18.72
CA LYS A 50 -13.98 -5.62 17.99
C LYS A 50 -13.75 -7.03 18.56
N ARG A 51 -13.83 -8.06 17.72
CA ARG A 51 -13.60 -9.46 18.08
C ARG A 51 -12.34 -9.97 17.40
N VAL A 52 -11.51 -10.71 18.12
CA VAL A 52 -10.45 -11.52 17.50
C VAL A 52 -11.14 -12.74 16.88
N LEU A 53 -10.99 -12.91 15.58
CA LEU A 53 -11.48 -14.08 14.85
C LEU A 53 -10.41 -15.17 14.79
N ILE A 54 -9.15 -14.80 14.58
CA ILE A 54 -7.99 -15.71 14.55
C ILE A 54 -6.83 -15.07 15.33
N GLU A 55 -6.28 -15.80 16.30
CA GLU A 55 -5.26 -15.30 17.24
C GLU A 55 -3.83 -15.25 16.68
N ASN A 56 -3.52 -16.09 15.69
CA ASN A 56 -2.18 -16.16 15.11
C ASN A 56 -2.30 -16.33 13.59
N ILE A 57 -1.99 -15.27 12.87
CA ILE A 57 -1.80 -15.26 11.43
C ILE A 57 -0.42 -14.69 11.17
N PHE A 58 0.51 -15.59 10.86
CA PHE A 58 1.84 -15.15 10.52
C PHE A 58 1.89 -14.77 9.04
N SER A 59 2.35 -13.56 8.75
CA SER A 59 2.74 -13.16 7.40
C SER A 59 4.12 -12.55 7.41
N LYS A 60 5.08 -13.27 6.83
CA LYS A 60 6.45 -12.75 6.63
C LYS A 60 6.48 -11.54 5.68
N TYR A 61 5.43 -11.33 4.89
CA TYR A 61 5.42 -10.38 3.80
C TYR A 61 4.18 -9.49 3.83
N ASN A 62 4.31 -8.24 3.37
CA ASN A 62 3.22 -7.26 3.28
C ASN A 62 2.26 -7.53 2.10
N TYR A 63 1.99 -8.80 1.78
CA TYR A 63 1.05 -9.15 0.70
C TYR A 63 -0.38 -9.21 1.20
N LYS A 64 -1.32 -9.19 0.25
CA LYS A 64 -2.71 -9.54 0.55
C LYS A 64 -2.73 -10.97 1.11
N ILE A 65 -3.22 -11.12 2.33
CA ILE A 65 -3.24 -12.38 3.07
C ILE A 65 -4.66 -12.88 3.37
N LEU A 66 -5.69 -12.09 3.07
CA LEU A 66 -7.09 -12.51 3.21
C LEU A 66 -7.93 -12.15 1.99
N SER A 67 -8.96 -12.93 1.76
CA SER A 67 -10.05 -12.62 0.84
C SER A 67 -11.37 -13.08 1.45
N VAL A 68 -12.44 -12.34 1.16
CA VAL A 68 -13.77 -12.62 1.70
C VAL A 68 -14.78 -12.51 0.57
N LEU A 69 -15.74 -13.42 0.56
CA LEU A 69 -16.80 -13.51 -0.43
C LEU A 69 -18.13 -13.80 0.28
N LYS A 70 -19.17 -13.04 -0.04
CA LYS A 70 -20.56 -13.43 0.25
C LYS A 70 -21.12 -14.13 -0.98
N THR A 71 -21.51 -15.39 -0.84
CA THR A 71 -22.05 -16.19 -1.95
C THR A 71 -23.51 -15.78 -2.24
N ASN A 72 -24.03 -16.25 -3.37
CA ASN A 72 -25.44 -16.18 -3.72
C ASN A 72 -26.38 -16.89 -2.73
N THR A 73 -25.87 -17.79 -1.88
CA THR A 73 -26.62 -18.43 -0.78
C THR A 73 -26.58 -17.61 0.52
N ASN A 74 -25.99 -16.42 0.50
CA ASN A 74 -25.70 -15.57 1.66
C ASN A 74 -24.62 -16.10 2.62
N ARG A 75 -24.02 -17.26 2.35
CA ARG A 75 -22.85 -17.73 3.10
C ARG A 75 -21.69 -16.75 2.93
N ILE A 76 -20.99 -16.47 4.02
CA ILE A 76 -19.76 -15.69 4.00
C ILE A 76 -18.60 -16.66 4.08
N ILE A 77 -17.70 -16.62 3.10
CA ILE A 77 -16.47 -17.41 3.08
C ILE A 77 -15.31 -16.46 3.27
N LEU A 78 -14.48 -16.75 4.26
CA LEU A 78 -13.21 -16.07 4.48
C LEU A 78 -12.09 -17.06 4.23
N VAL A 79 -11.15 -16.68 3.36
CA VAL A 79 -9.86 -17.37 3.22
C VAL A 79 -8.76 -16.49 3.75
N TYR A 80 -7.79 -17.10 4.41
CA TYR A 80 -6.58 -16.44 4.86
C TYR A 80 -5.37 -17.34 4.65
N THR A 81 -4.20 -16.72 4.51
CA THR A 81 -2.93 -17.43 4.47
C THR A 81 -2.30 -17.43 5.85
N ASP A 82 -1.88 -18.60 6.29
CA ASP A 82 -1.06 -18.75 7.48
C ASP A 82 0.33 -19.21 7.04
N ASN A 83 1.32 -18.32 7.14
CA ASN A 83 2.65 -18.52 6.57
C ASN A 83 3.71 -18.86 7.63
N THR A 84 3.37 -19.63 8.67
CA THR A 84 4.35 -20.04 9.71
C THR A 84 5.65 -20.60 9.12
N ALA A 85 6.74 -20.52 9.89
CA ALA A 85 8.09 -20.84 9.41
C ALA A 85 8.24 -22.24 8.79
N THR A 86 7.43 -23.22 9.22
CA THR A 86 7.55 -24.62 8.79
C THR A 86 6.49 -25.06 7.79
N LEU A 87 5.30 -24.46 7.82
CA LEU A 87 4.19 -24.83 6.97
C LEU A 87 3.38 -23.60 6.59
N ARG A 88 3.17 -23.43 5.28
CA ARG A 88 2.41 -22.32 4.73
C ARG A 88 1.11 -22.87 4.16
N SER A 89 -0.03 -22.36 4.62
CA SER A 89 -1.35 -22.91 4.28
C SER A 89 -2.32 -21.84 3.83
N ILE A 90 -3.25 -22.23 2.95
CA ILE A 90 -4.49 -21.47 2.74
C ILE A 90 -5.59 -22.16 3.54
N ILE A 91 -6.23 -21.39 4.42
CA ILE A 91 -7.27 -21.88 5.32
C ILE A 91 -8.56 -21.15 4.98
N SER A 92 -9.67 -21.88 5.02
CA SER A 92 -11.02 -21.31 4.92
C SER A 92 -11.82 -21.52 6.18
N ILE A 93 -12.65 -20.53 6.50
CA ILE A 93 -13.76 -20.62 7.43
C ILE A 93 -14.99 -19.99 6.77
N PHE A 94 -16.18 -20.42 7.15
CA PHE A 94 -17.40 -19.82 6.65
C PHE A 94 -18.40 -19.54 7.77
N SER A 95 -19.34 -18.64 7.50
CA SER A 95 -20.47 -18.31 8.35
C SER A 95 -21.75 -18.35 7.54
N ASP A 96 -22.77 -19.00 8.09
CA ASP A 96 -24.14 -19.07 7.54
C ASP A 96 -25.12 -18.16 8.30
N ASP A 97 -24.63 -17.41 9.30
CA ASP A 97 -25.43 -16.61 10.23
C ASP A 97 -24.90 -15.17 10.36
N GLU A 98 -24.53 -14.56 9.23
CA GLU A 98 -24.09 -13.16 9.15
C GLU A 98 -22.84 -12.83 9.99
N GLY A 99 -21.96 -13.81 10.22
CA GLY A 99 -20.73 -13.64 11.00
C GLY A 99 -20.92 -13.71 12.51
N ILE A 100 -22.05 -14.27 12.98
CA ILE A 100 -22.29 -14.55 14.40
C ILE A 100 -21.41 -15.72 14.83
N SER A 101 -21.45 -16.84 14.11
CA SER A 101 -20.61 -18.02 14.30
C SER A 101 -19.84 -18.39 13.03
N TRP A 102 -18.81 -19.21 13.20
CA TRP A 102 -17.90 -19.61 12.12
C TRP A 102 -17.65 -21.11 12.18
N SER A 103 -17.48 -21.73 11.02
CA SER A 103 -17.10 -23.13 10.89
C SER A 103 -15.74 -23.41 11.52
N ASN A 104 -15.44 -24.69 11.75
CA ASN A 104 -14.06 -25.10 11.99
C ASN A 104 -13.17 -24.73 10.79
N PRO A 105 -11.87 -24.44 11.03
CA PRO A 105 -10.90 -24.22 9.96
C PRO A 105 -10.81 -25.41 9.00
N ASN A 106 -10.89 -25.12 7.71
CA ASN A 106 -10.70 -26.08 6.63
C ASN A 106 -9.41 -25.76 5.86
N PHE A 107 -8.42 -26.63 5.93
CA PHE A 107 -7.12 -26.48 5.27
C PHE A 107 -7.26 -26.84 3.78
N ILE A 108 -7.25 -25.82 2.93
CA ILE A 108 -7.45 -25.99 1.48
C ILE A 108 -6.21 -26.59 0.82
N THR A 109 -5.03 -26.04 1.13
CA THR A 109 -3.75 -26.47 0.58
C THR A 109 -2.61 -26.02 1.48
N SER A 110 -1.48 -26.73 1.44
CA SER A 110 -0.29 -26.47 2.25
C SER A 110 0.99 -26.71 1.46
N THR A 111 2.04 -25.92 1.74
CA THR A 111 3.36 -26.06 1.13
C THR A 111 4.47 -25.80 2.14
N THR A 112 5.62 -26.43 1.92
CA THR A 112 6.87 -26.17 2.65
C THR A 112 7.78 -25.20 1.89
N GLU A 113 7.42 -24.78 0.68
CA GLU A 113 8.21 -23.83 -0.12
C GLU A 113 8.31 -22.46 0.53
N ASP A 114 9.47 -21.82 0.43
CA ASP A 114 9.77 -20.54 1.09
C ASP A 114 8.87 -19.38 0.65
N TYR A 115 8.52 -19.35 -0.63
CA TYR A 115 7.58 -18.41 -1.21
C TYR A 115 6.18 -19.04 -1.24
N GLY A 116 5.59 -19.21 -0.05
CA GLY A 116 4.29 -19.82 0.12
C GLY A 116 3.13 -19.06 -0.52
N TYR A 117 1.94 -19.23 0.04
CA TYR A 117 0.72 -18.71 -0.57
C TYR A 117 0.53 -17.22 -0.30
N MET A 118 0.20 -16.47 -1.35
CA MET A 118 -0.05 -15.04 -1.26
C MET A 118 -1.16 -14.62 -2.21
N ASN A 119 -1.68 -13.40 -2.01
CA ASN A 119 -2.72 -12.76 -2.80
C ASN A 119 -3.94 -13.66 -3.08
N PRO A 120 -4.55 -14.25 -2.02
CA PRO A 120 -5.78 -15.00 -2.22
C PRO A 120 -6.87 -14.07 -2.77
N SER A 121 -7.68 -14.60 -3.67
CA SER A 121 -8.76 -13.89 -4.33
C SER A 121 -9.92 -14.84 -4.55
N LEU A 122 -11.02 -14.59 -3.84
CA LEU A 122 -12.28 -15.33 -3.98
C LEU A 122 -13.19 -14.65 -4.99
N SER A 123 -13.84 -15.45 -5.82
CA SER A 123 -14.92 -15.02 -6.70
C SER A 123 -15.95 -16.13 -6.84
N GLN A 124 -17.22 -15.78 -7.02
CA GLN A 124 -18.25 -16.74 -7.43
C GLN A 124 -18.67 -16.45 -8.87
N THR A 125 -18.64 -17.47 -9.73
CA THR A 125 -19.16 -17.37 -11.09
C THR A 125 -20.68 -17.57 -11.12
N LYS A 126 -21.33 -17.19 -12.22
CA LYS A 126 -22.80 -17.23 -12.36
C LYS A 126 -23.38 -18.65 -12.31
N ASP A 127 -22.59 -19.66 -12.65
CA ASP A 127 -22.92 -21.08 -12.48
C ASP A 127 -22.90 -21.54 -11.01
N GLY A 128 -22.52 -20.66 -10.07
CA GLY A 128 -22.42 -20.95 -8.64
C GLY A 128 -21.05 -21.44 -8.18
N THR A 129 -20.13 -21.75 -9.12
CA THR A 129 -18.78 -22.22 -8.79
C THR A 129 -18.00 -21.13 -8.06
N ILE A 130 -17.37 -21.49 -6.94
CA ILE A 130 -16.45 -20.61 -6.23
C ILE A 130 -15.04 -20.89 -6.72
N TRP A 131 -14.33 -19.84 -7.07
CA TRP A 131 -12.94 -19.86 -7.45
C TRP A 131 -12.10 -19.18 -6.40
N LEU A 132 -11.00 -19.83 -6.05
CA LEU A 132 -9.91 -19.29 -5.26
C LEU A 132 -8.67 -19.21 -6.15
N LEU A 133 -8.24 -17.99 -6.44
CA LEU A 133 -6.96 -17.71 -7.08
C LEU A 133 -5.93 -17.33 -6.01
N PHE A 134 -4.69 -17.74 -6.20
CA PHE A 134 -3.58 -17.39 -5.33
C PHE A 134 -2.26 -17.57 -6.07
N ASN A 135 -1.19 -16.98 -5.55
CA ASN A 135 0.15 -17.24 -6.05
C ASN A 135 0.94 -18.17 -5.11
N GLN A 136 1.78 -19.00 -5.71
CA GLN A 136 2.82 -19.78 -5.05
C GLN A 136 4.05 -19.74 -5.96
N SER A 137 5.23 -19.46 -5.40
CA SER A 137 6.49 -19.47 -6.17
C SER A 137 6.41 -18.69 -7.51
N ARG A 138 5.74 -17.52 -7.49
CA ARG A 138 5.54 -16.62 -8.63
C ARG A 138 4.71 -17.17 -9.79
N ASN A 139 3.92 -18.21 -9.54
CA ASN A 139 2.94 -18.72 -10.49
C ASN A 139 1.53 -18.50 -9.94
N LEU A 140 0.57 -18.30 -10.84
CA LEU A 140 -0.83 -18.16 -10.50
C LEU A 140 -1.47 -19.55 -10.51
N TYR A 141 -2.09 -19.91 -9.40
CA TYR A 141 -2.83 -21.15 -9.23
C TYR A 141 -4.32 -20.88 -9.00
N SER A 142 -5.11 -21.91 -9.21
CA SER A 142 -6.54 -21.91 -8.93
C SER A 142 -6.96 -23.18 -8.20
N ILE A 143 -7.94 -23.03 -7.33
CA ILE A 143 -8.70 -24.09 -6.67
C ILE A 143 -10.18 -23.71 -6.78
N LYS A 144 -11.07 -24.69 -6.93
CA LYS A 144 -12.52 -24.45 -7.04
C LYS A 144 -13.31 -25.20 -5.99
N SER A 145 -14.48 -24.69 -5.64
CA SER A 145 -15.49 -25.37 -4.84
C SER A 145 -16.85 -25.29 -5.56
N ASN A 146 -17.56 -26.41 -5.58
CA ASN A 146 -18.90 -26.54 -6.17
C ASN A 146 -19.99 -26.70 -5.11
N ASP A 147 -19.63 -26.63 -3.82
CA ASP A 147 -20.50 -26.88 -2.67
C ASP A 147 -20.39 -25.77 -1.63
N TYR A 148 -20.25 -24.53 -2.11
CA TYR A 148 -20.24 -23.32 -1.29
C TYR A 148 -19.11 -23.29 -0.25
N GLY A 149 -17.92 -23.75 -0.63
CA GLY A 149 -16.70 -23.70 0.19
C GLY A 149 -16.56 -24.81 1.21
N ILE A 150 -17.38 -25.87 1.15
CA ILE A 150 -17.26 -27.02 2.04
C ILE A 150 -16.08 -27.89 1.62
N ASN A 151 -16.02 -28.26 0.35
CA ASN A 151 -14.91 -29.00 -0.24
C ASN A 151 -14.26 -28.20 -1.37
N TRP A 152 -12.97 -28.46 -1.55
CA TRP A 152 -12.14 -27.79 -2.54
C TRP A 152 -11.42 -28.83 -3.40
N ASN A 153 -11.38 -28.58 -4.71
CA ASN A 153 -10.70 -29.46 -5.65
C ASN A 153 -9.16 -29.36 -5.53
N SER A 154 -8.44 -30.23 -6.24
CA SER A 154 -6.98 -30.13 -6.32
C SER A 154 -6.52 -28.80 -6.93
N GLN A 155 -5.42 -28.26 -6.40
CA GLN A 155 -4.69 -27.12 -6.97
C GLN A 155 -4.33 -27.35 -8.43
N LYS A 156 -4.61 -26.35 -9.28
CA LYS A 156 -4.27 -26.33 -10.70
C LYS A 156 -3.45 -25.10 -11.05
N LEU A 157 -2.30 -25.29 -11.69
CA LEU A 157 -1.52 -24.20 -12.26
C LEU A 157 -2.33 -23.51 -13.36
N PHE A 158 -2.45 -22.19 -13.25
CA PHE A 158 -3.18 -21.38 -14.22
C PHE A 158 -2.22 -20.67 -15.19
N GLU A 159 -1.20 -20.00 -14.67
CA GLU A 159 -0.24 -19.24 -15.49
C GLU A 159 1.13 -19.14 -14.80
N ASN A 160 2.21 -19.27 -15.59
CA ASN A 160 3.57 -19.14 -15.10
C ASN A 160 4.00 -17.67 -14.99
N SER A 161 4.93 -17.40 -14.07
CA SER A 161 5.51 -16.05 -13.85
C SER A 161 4.45 -14.96 -13.65
N SER A 162 3.35 -15.34 -12.99
CA SER A 162 2.17 -14.51 -12.79
C SER A 162 1.73 -14.56 -11.33
N TYR A 163 1.12 -13.48 -10.87
CA TYR A 163 0.67 -13.30 -9.49
C TYR A 163 -0.56 -12.40 -9.46
N ALA A 164 -1.31 -12.44 -8.34
CA ALA A 164 -2.54 -11.69 -8.11
C ALA A 164 -3.58 -11.79 -9.25
N GLY A 165 -4.66 -12.53 -9.02
CA GLY A 165 -5.70 -12.75 -10.02
C GLY A 165 -7.09 -12.25 -9.60
N SER A 166 -7.91 -11.96 -10.59
CA SER A 166 -9.34 -11.69 -10.43
C SER A 166 -10.11 -12.41 -11.52
N LEU A 167 -11.11 -13.19 -11.13
CA LEU A 167 -11.98 -13.91 -12.05
C LEU A 167 -13.41 -13.41 -11.91
N ILE A 168 -14.05 -13.12 -13.04
CA ILE A 168 -15.46 -12.74 -13.12
C ILE A 168 -16.12 -13.51 -14.24
N SER A 169 -17.45 -13.61 -14.19
CA SER A 169 -18.25 -14.22 -15.26
C SER A 169 -19.42 -13.35 -15.64
N ASP A 170 -19.73 -13.31 -16.93
CA ASP A 170 -20.94 -12.66 -17.42
C ASP A 170 -22.18 -13.59 -17.26
N ASN A 171 -23.33 -13.11 -17.71
CA ASN A 171 -24.59 -13.87 -17.67
C ASN A 171 -24.66 -15.01 -18.72
N THR A 172 -23.65 -15.15 -19.58
CA THR A 172 -23.55 -16.23 -20.59
C THR A 172 -22.60 -17.35 -20.15
N ASN A 173 -22.12 -17.30 -18.90
CA ASN A 173 -21.08 -18.18 -18.36
C ASN A 173 -19.73 -18.08 -19.11
N GLN A 174 -19.47 -16.94 -19.76
CA GLN A 174 -18.15 -16.59 -20.23
C GLN A 174 -17.33 -16.07 -19.05
N TYR A 175 -16.13 -16.63 -18.86
CA TYR A 175 -15.24 -16.25 -17.76
C TYR A 175 -14.13 -15.33 -18.26
N TYR A 176 -13.85 -14.31 -17.46
CA TYR A 176 -12.78 -13.36 -17.68
C TYR A 176 -11.82 -13.48 -16.50
N LEU A 177 -10.58 -13.84 -16.80
CA LEU A 177 -9.50 -13.80 -15.83
C LEU A 177 -8.65 -12.57 -16.12
N PHE A 178 -8.37 -11.78 -15.09
CA PHE A 178 -7.38 -10.73 -15.07
C PHE A 178 -6.25 -11.13 -14.11
N TYR A 179 -5.01 -10.88 -14.48
CA TYR A 179 -3.87 -11.24 -13.64
C TYR A 179 -2.65 -10.37 -13.93
N THR A 180 -1.74 -10.30 -12.97
CA THR A 180 -0.44 -9.65 -13.18
C THR A 180 0.57 -10.66 -13.68
N LYS A 181 1.34 -10.27 -14.70
CA LYS A 181 2.52 -11.00 -15.17
C LYS A 181 3.70 -10.05 -15.19
N GLY A 182 4.80 -10.45 -14.56
CA GLY A 182 5.95 -9.58 -14.36
C GLY A 182 7.27 -10.20 -14.81
N ASN A 183 8.22 -9.34 -15.17
CA ASN A 183 9.62 -9.70 -15.33
C ASN A 183 10.41 -9.08 -14.19
N TYR A 184 10.80 -9.93 -13.23
CA TYR A 184 11.53 -9.50 -12.04
C TYR A 184 12.88 -8.84 -12.37
N ASN A 185 13.56 -9.33 -13.42
CA ASN A 185 14.88 -8.79 -13.79
C ASN A 185 14.81 -7.39 -14.37
N GLN A 186 13.62 -6.93 -14.76
CA GLN A 186 13.40 -5.63 -15.39
C GLN A 186 12.54 -4.71 -14.53
N ASP A 187 12.17 -5.11 -13.31
CA ASP A 187 11.16 -4.44 -12.47
C ASP A 187 9.96 -3.98 -13.31
N THR A 188 9.38 -4.89 -14.11
CA THR A 188 8.18 -4.59 -14.89
C THR A 188 7.07 -5.55 -14.54
N SER A 189 5.85 -5.03 -14.46
CA SER A 189 4.64 -5.80 -14.20
C SER A 189 3.49 -5.23 -15.01
N TYR A 190 2.79 -6.11 -15.71
CA TYR A 190 1.71 -5.75 -16.60
C TYR A 190 0.48 -6.56 -16.25
N ILE A 191 -0.69 -5.97 -16.47
CA ILE A 191 -1.95 -6.67 -16.37
C ILE A 191 -2.27 -7.34 -17.71
N TYR A 192 -2.66 -8.59 -17.61
CA TYR A 192 -3.14 -9.41 -18.72
C TYR A 192 -4.56 -9.88 -18.45
N TYR A 193 -5.24 -10.32 -19.50
CA TYR A 193 -6.47 -11.07 -19.40
C TYR A 193 -6.50 -12.31 -20.29
N LYS A 194 -7.38 -13.25 -19.91
CA LYS A 194 -7.81 -14.40 -20.72
C LYS A 194 -9.31 -14.54 -20.63
N ILE A 195 -9.91 -15.08 -21.68
CA ILE A 195 -11.34 -15.38 -21.74
C ILE A 195 -11.53 -16.87 -21.92
N SER A 196 -12.54 -17.43 -21.24
CA SER A 196 -13.02 -18.79 -21.45
C SER A 196 -14.50 -18.74 -21.83
N SER A 197 -14.84 -19.38 -22.95
CA SER A 197 -16.23 -19.49 -23.43
C SER A 197 -16.93 -20.77 -22.99
N ASP A 198 -16.26 -21.61 -22.19
CA ASP A 198 -16.72 -22.96 -21.81
C ASP A 198 -16.60 -23.18 -20.30
N SER A 199 -16.91 -22.15 -19.50
CA SER A 199 -16.93 -22.21 -18.03
C SER A 199 -15.57 -22.60 -17.42
N GLY A 200 -14.49 -22.13 -18.03
CA GLY A 200 -13.13 -22.30 -17.55
C GLY A 200 -12.48 -23.63 -17.90
N ASN A 201 -13.04 -24.40 -18.83
CA ASN A 201 -12.46 -25.66 -19.31
C ASN A 201 -11.26 -25.39 -20.23
N THR A 202 -11.43 -24.49 -21.19
CA THR A 202 -10.38 -23.97 -22.06
C THR A 202 -10.29 -22.45 -21.96
N TRP A 203 -9.11 -21.92 -22.25
CA TRP A 203 -8.83 -20.49 -22.17
C TRP A 203 -8.16 -20.02 -23.44
N GLN A 204 -8.54 -18.84 -23.89
CA GLN A 204 -7.87 -18.14 -24.98
C GLN A 204 -6.44 -17.75 -24.58
N ASN A 205 -5.66 -17.33 -25.59
CA ASN A 205 -4.34 -16.76 -25.39
C ASN A 205 -4.39 -15.50 -24.52
N SER A 206 -3.29 -15.23 -23.82
CA SER A 206 -3.12 -14.04 -22.98
C SER A 206 -3.10 -12.77 -23.82
N ASN A 207 -3.87 -11.78 -23.41
CA ASN A 207 -3.86 -10.44 -24.01
C ASN A 207 -3.39 -9.41 -22.97
N LYS A 208 -2.49 -8.52 -23.36
CA LYS A 208 -1.93 -7.49 -22.47
C LYS A 208 -2.85 -6.25 -22.45
N ILE A 209 -3.12 -5.73 -21.26
CA ILE A 209 -3.90 -4.50 -21.04
C ILE A 209 -2.97 -3.31 -20.81
N SER A 210 -1.97 -3.50 -19.97
CA SER A 210 -1.11 -2.41 -19.53
C SER A 210 -0.25 -1.82 -20.66
N PRO A 211 0.01 -0.50 -20.63
CA PRO A 211 0.95 0.16 -21.54
C PRO A 211 2.38 -0.42 -21.46
N ILE A 212 3.24 -0.02 -22.39
CA ILE A 212 4.67 -0.34 -22.32
C ILE A 212 5.30 0.42 -21.14
N ASN A 213 6.24 -0.21 -20.42
CA ASN A 213 6.97 0.36 -19.27
C ASN A 213 6.08 0.75 -18.08
N SER A 214 4.93 0.10 -17.90
CA SER A 214 4.12 0.22 -16.69
C SER A 214 4.58 -0.73 -15.58
N GLN A 215 4.24 -0.39 -14.34
CA GLN A 215 4.20 -1.33 -13.24
C GLN A 215 2.79 -1.39 -12.66
N ASP A 216 1.94 -2.16 -13.33
CA ASP A 216 0.54 -2.34 -12.94
C ASP A 216 0.37 -3.73 -12.34
N PHE A 217 -0.27 -3.83 -11.17
CA PHE A 217 -0.44 -5.10 -10.49
C PHE A 217 -1.69 -5.15 -9.60
N SER A 218 -1.96 -6.32 -9.02
CA SER A 218 -3.14 -6.60 -8.17
C SER A 218 -4.47 -6.24 -8.84
N PRO A 219 -4.77 -6.75 -10.05
CA PRO A 219 -6.03 -6.49 -10.72
C PRO A 219 -7.21 -7.03 -9.90
N CYS A 220 -8.28 -6.25 -9.83
CA CYS A 220 -9.58 -6.69 -9.36
C CYS A 220 -10.68 -6.16 -10.28
N ALA A 221 -11.52 -7.06 -10.79
CA ALA A 221 -12.46 -6.77 -11.85
C ALA A 221 -13.90 -7.04 -11.42
N PHE A 222 -14.85 -6.37 -12.05
CA PHE A 222 -16.28 -6.61 -11.89
C PHE A 222 -17.11 -6.07 -13.07
N PHE A 223 -18.33 -6.59 -13.17
CA PHE A 223 -19.34 -6.04 -14.06
C PHE A 223 -20.14 -4.93 -13.38
N THR A 224 -20.35 -3.82 -14.07
CA THR A 224 -21.33 -2.80 -13.69
C THR A 224 -22.75 -3.25 -14.05
N LYS A 225 -23.77 -2.56 -13.51
CA LYS A 225 -25.17 -2.75 -13.92
C LYS A 225 -25.41 -2.58 -15.43
N THR A 226 -24.59 -1.78 -16.09
CA THR A 226 -24.66 -1.51 -17.54
C THR A 226 -23.97 -2.60 -18.37
N GLY A 227 -23.36 -3.61 -17.75
CA GLY A 227 -22.62 -4.68 -18.42
C GLY A 227 -21.19 -4.31 -18.80
N GLU A 228 -20.68 -3.17 -18.33
CA GLU A 228 -19.28 -2.78 -18.54
C GLU A 228 -18.38 -3.52 -17.55
N ILE A 229 -17.15 -3.84 -17.96
CA ILE A 229 -16.13 -4.37 -17.08
C ILE A 229 -15.33 -3.20 -16.51
N LYS A 230 -15.29 -3.07 -15.19
CA LYS A 230 -14.35 -2.19 -14.50
C LYS A 230 -13.22 -3.02 -13.91
N LEU A 231 -12.00 -2.55 -14.12
CA LEU A 231 -10.78 -3.16 -13.64
C LEU A 231 -10.04 -2.15 -12.77
N LEU A 232 -10.04 -2.39 -11.46
CA LEU A 232 -9.25 -1.68 -10.46
C LEU A 232 -7.88 -2.35 -10.34
N PHE A 233 -6.83 -1.56 -10.17
CA PHE A 233 -5.46 -2.06 -10.02
C PHE A 233 -4.59 -1.05 -9.29
N VAL A 234 -3.42 -1.52 -8.87
CA VAL A 234 -2.38 -0.66 -8.30
C VAL A 234 -1.37 -0.35 -9.41
N LYS A 235 -1.00 0.93 -9.53
CA LYS A 235 0.04 1.40 -10.42
C LYS A 235 1.20 1.92 -9.60
N LYS A 236 2.41 1.41 -9.84
CA LYS A 236 3.66 1.91 -9.26
C LYS A 236 4.35 2.82 -10.27
N TYR A 237 4.74 4.00 -9.83
CA TYR A 237 5.60 4.89 -10.61
C TYR A 237 7.06 4.59 -10.24
N ILE A 238 7.86 4.28 -11.24
CA ILE A 238 9.32 4.23 -11.08
C ILE A 238 9.78 5.68 -11.23
N ASN A 239 10.11 6.34 -10.13
CA ASN A 239 10.88 7.58 -10.23
C ASN A 239 12.29 7.20 -10.68
N LEU A 240 12.56 7.35 -11.99
CA LEU A 240 13.84 7.02 -12.61
C LEU A 240 15.02 7.84 -12.04
N ASP A 241 14.75 8.88 -11.24
CA ASP A 241 15.75 9.72 -10.58
C ASP A 241 16.37 9.09 -9.32
N GLU A 242 16.00 7.85 -8.96
CA GLU A 242 16.64 7.09 -7.88
C GLU A 242 18.16 6.92 -8.05
N TYR A 243 18.71 7.14 -9.25
CA TYR A 243 20.16 7.09 -9.48
C TYR A 243 20.98 8.22 -8.84
N ILE A 244 20.35 9.29 -8.35
CA ILE A 244 21.09 10.43 -7.78
C ILE A 244 21.26 10.32 -6.26
N PHE A 245 20.57 9.39 -5.59
CA PHE A 245 20.63 9.27 -4.13
C PHE A 245 20.80 7.81 -3.70
N ASN A 246 22.06 7.33 -3.71
CA ASN A 246 22.47 6.01 -3.19
C ASN A 246 22.06 5.81 -1.72
N PHE A 247 20.87 5.25 -1.46
CA PHE A 247 20.49 4.75 -0.14
C PHE A 247 19.99 3.29 -0.23
N PRO A 248 20.37 2.42 0.74
CA PRO A 248 20.15 0.98 0.65
C PRO A 248 18.82 0.45 1.25
N TYR A 249 17.78 1.28 1.44
CA TYR A 249 16.51 0.80 2.02
C TYR A 249 15.38 0.64 0.98
N PRO A 250 14.82 -0.58 0.80
CA PRO A 250 13.92 -0.91 -0.32
C PRO A 250 12.44 -0.51 -0.12
N TYR A 251 12.10 0.33 0.87
CA TYR A 251 10.69 0.56 1.26
C TYR A 251 10.22 2.03 1.22
N GLU A 252 11.08 3.02 0.97
CA GLU A 252 10.74 4.42 1.28
C GLU A 252 10.19 5.27 0.12
N ASN A 253 10.11 4.77 -1.13
CA ASN A 253 9.88 5.66 -2.29
C ASN A 253 8.81 5.23 -3.31
N LEU A 254 7.89 4.33 -2.95
CA LEU A 254 6.98 3.79 -3.95
C LEU A 254 5.63 4.51 -3.95
N ASP A 255 5.46 5.36 -4.96
CA ASP A 255 4.20 6.01 -5.31
C ASP A 255 3.27 4.94 -5.90
N TYR A 256 2.50 4.31 -5.03
CA TYR A 256 1.44 3.38 -5.41
C TYR A 256 0.13 4.15 -5.52
N GLU A 257 -0.44 4.15 -6.71
CA GLU A 257 -1.73 4.77 -6.99
C GLU A 257 -2.78 3.70 -7.26
N LEU A 258 -3.97 3.91 -6.70
CA LEU A 258 -5.15 3.12 -7.05
C LEU A 258 -5.77 3.68 -8.32
N CYS A 259 -5.74 2.91 -9.39
CA CYS A 259 -6.26 3.29 -10.69
C CYS A 259 -7.35 2.31 -11.14
N TYR A 260 -8.25 2.78 -11.99
CA TYR A 260 -9.20 1.91 -12.68
C TYR A 260 -9.35 2.28 -14.15
N ILE A 261 -9.68 1.27 -14.95
CA ILE A 261 -10.06 1.39 -16.37
C ILE A 261 -11.39 0.68 -16.61
N THR A 262 -12.07 1.03 -17.69
CA THR A 262 -13.38 0.48 -18.06
C THR A 262 -13.36 -0.06 -19.48
N SER A 263 -13.99 -1.20 -19.71
CA SER A 263 -14.26 -1.76 -21.03
C SER A 263 -15.76 -1.96 -21.21
N SER A 264 -16.30 -1.47 -22.32
CA SER A 264 -17.71 -1.61 -22.70
C SER A 264 -17.93 -2.62 -23.83
N ASN A 265 -16.89 -3.35 -24.22
CA ASN A 265 -16.88 -4.22 -25.41
C ASN A 265 -16.06 -5.51 -25.17
N ASN A 266 -16.30 -6.15 -24.01
CA ASN A 266 -15.72 -7.45 -23.65
C ASN A 266 -14.18 -7.48 -23.75
N CYS A 267 -13.54 -6.49 -23.12
CA CYS A 267 -12.08 -6.32 -23.09
C CYS A 267 -11.43 -5.95 -24.42
N SER A 268 -12.19 -5.68 -25.50
CA SER A 268 -11.60 -5.33 -26.80
C SER A 268 -10.88 -3.98 -26.78
N THR A 269 -11.43 -2.99 -26.06
CA THR A 269 -10.77 -1.71 -25.77
C THR A 269 -10.99 -1.30 -24.31
N TRP A 270 -10.10 -0.42 -23.84
CA TRP A 270 -10.11 0.09 -22.47
C TRP A 270 -10.04 1.61 -22.45
N SER A 271 -10.71 2.22 -21.48
CA SER A 271 -10.59 3.65 -21.21
C SER A 271 -9.17 4.02 -20.75
N LYS A 272 -8.85 5.32 -20.75
CA LYS A 272 -7.68 5.82 -20.04
C LYS A 272 -7.80 5.52 -18.53
N PRO A 273 -6.68 5.25 -17.83
CA PRO A 273 -6.68 5.10 -16.37
C PRO A 273 -7.24 6.33 -15.67
N LYS A 274 -8.07 6.10 -14.66
CA LYS A 274 -8.58 7.11 -13.73
C LYS A 274 -8.11 6.76 -12.32
N LYS A 275 -7.68 7.75 -11.53
CA LYS A 275 -7.34 7.52 -10.12
C LYS A 275 -8.62 7.32 -9.31
N PHE A 276 -8.61 6.33 -8.41
CA PHE A 276 -9.66 6.15 -7.39
C PHE A 276 -9.43 7.11 -6.22
N THR A 277 -8.18 7.33 -5.83
CA THR A 277 -7.78 8.24 -4.75
C THR A 277 -7.05 9.46 -5.32
N LYS A 278 -7.11 10.58 -4.60
CA LYS A 278 -6.41 11.83 -4.91
C LYS A 278 -5.13 12.01 -4.10
N TYR A 279 -4.98 11.24 -3.01
CA TYR A 279 -3.80 11.26 -2.16
C TYR A 279 -2.55 10.93 -2.99
N ALA A 280 -1.52 11.77 -2.87
CA ALA A 280 -0.29 11.62 -3.64
C ALA A 280 0.64 10.53 -3.08
N GLY A 281 0.35 10.02 -1.89
CA GLY A 281 1.21 9.05 -1.21
C GLY A 281 0.83 7.61 -1.49
N PHE A 282 1.32 6.72 -0.64
CA PHE A 282 1.07 5.29 -0.73
C PHE A 282 -0.42 4.98 -0.55
N ASP A 283 -1.06 4.43 -1.59
CA ASP A 283 -2.35 3.75 -1.53
C ASP A 283 -2.24 2.36 -2.21
N TYR A 284 -2.46 1.27 -1.45
CA TYR A 284 -2.29 -0.11 -1.93
C TYR A 284 -3.56 -0.93 -1.78
N LEU A 285 -4.00 -1.55 -2.87
CA LEU A 285 -5.28 -2.28 -2.93
C LEU A 285 -5.24 -3.50 -2.01
N SER A 286 -6.19 -3.57 -1.08
CA SER A 286 -6.36 -4.74 -0.24
C SER A 286 -7.44 -5.65 -0.79
N ASN A 287 -8.66 -5.13 -0.98
CA ASN A 287 -9.77 -5.94 -1.45
C ASN A 287 -10.85 -5.11 -2.14
N LEU A 288 -11.69 -5.81 -2.91
CA LEU A 288 -12.83 -5.27 -3.60
C LEU A 288 -13.99 -6.25 -3.42
N THR A 289 -15.11 -5.73 -2.96
CA THR A 289 -16.32 -6.49 -2.65
C THR A 289 -17.54 -5.73 -3.16
N PHE A 290 -18.67 -6.41 -3.25
CA PHE A 290 -19.86 -5.85 -3.90
C PHE A 290 -21.12 -6.12 -3.10
N TYR A 291 -22.04 -5.17 -3.18
CA TYR A 291 -23.41 -5.34 -2.74
C TYR A 291 -24.34 -4.50 -3.61
N ASN A 292 -25.32 -5.11 -4.25
CA ASN A 292 -26.24 -4.43 -5.18
C ASN A 292 -25.49 -3.59 -6.25
N ASP A 293 -24.39 -4.15 -6.75
CA ASP A 293 -23.44 -3.55 -7.72
C ASP A 293 -22.71 -2.30 -7.21
N ILE A 294 -22.68 -2.08 -5.89
CA ILE A 294 -21.91 -1.04 -5.23
C ILE A 294 -20.52 -1.60 -4.89
N PRO A 295 -19.44 -1.10 -5.51
CA PRO A 295 -18.07 -1.59 -5.31
C PRO A 295 -17.43 -0.99 -4.05
N PHE A 296 -17.31 -1.78 -2.98
CA PHE A 296 -16.57 -1.41 -1.78
C PHE A 296 -15.09 -1.77 -1.96
N VAL A 297 -14.24 -0.76 -1.93
CA VAL A 297 -12.78 -0.88 -2.03
C VAL A 297 -12.18 -0.69 -0.65
N THR A 298 -11.35 -1.63 -0.22
CA THR A 298 -10.49 -1.47 0.95
C THR A 298 -9.03 -1.41 0.52
N PHE A 299 -8.24 -0.56 1.17
CA PHE A 299 -6.86 -0.31 0.80
C PHE A 299 -6.03 0.14 2.01
N LEU A 300 -4.72 -0.06 1.92
CA LEU A 300 -3.76 0.50 2.86
C LEU A 300 -3.34 1.90 2.41
N SER A 301 -3.21 2.85 3.32
CA SER A 301 -2.84 4.23 3.02
C SER A 301 -1.94 4.85 4.09
N THR A 302 -0.95 5.64 3.67
CA THR A 302 -0.09 6.41 4.59
C THR A 302 -0.64 7.80 4.92
N ARG A 303 -1.86 8.13 4.50
CA ARG A 303 -2.47 9.45 4.73
C ARG A 303 -2.71 9.82 6.19
N THR A 304 -2.52 8.89 7.13
CA THR A 304 -2.49 9.21 8.56
C THR A 304 -1.07 9.05 9.07
N ILE A 305 -0.53 10.12 9.64
CA ILE A 305 0.75 10.03 10.33
C ILE A 305 0.48 9.54 11.75
N SER A 306 0.93 8.33 12.08
CA SER A 306 1.11 7.94 13.47
C SER A 306 2.46 8.48 13.95
N GLU A 307 2.48 9.43 14.89
CA GLU A 307 3.73 9.99 15.48
C GLU A 307 4.48 8.98 16.39
N ILE A 308 4.21 7.69 16.28
CA ILE A 308 4.61 6.71 17.29
C ILE A 308 6.01 6.19 16.97
N ASN A 309 6.95 6.47 17.87
CA ASN A 309 8.33 5.93 17.89
C ASN A 309 9.22 6.30 16.70
N GLY A 310 8.91 7.38 15.97
CA GLY A 310 9.74 7.86 14.87
C GLY A 310 9.61 7.07 13.56
N ASP A 311 8.79 6.00 13.55
CA ASP A 311 8.31 5.32 12.33
C ASP A 311 7.10 6.08 11.78
N LEU A 312 7.40 7.17 11.10
CA LEU A 312 6.39 7.80 10.24
C LEU A 312 6.07 6.83 9.11
N ASN A 313 4.79 6.72 8.76
CA ASN A 313 4.28 6.02 7.57
C ASN A 313 3.91 4.55 7.72
N LYS A 314 3.51 4.07 8.91
CA LYS A 314 2.79 2.77 8.97
C LYS A 314 1.44 2.91 8.24
N PRO A 315 1.21 2.16 7.14
CA PRO A 315 -0.05 2.26 6.42
C PRO A 315 -1.21 1.87 7.32
N GLN A 316 -2.29 2.64 7.26
CA GLN A 316 -3.54 2.39 7.93
C GLN A 316 -4.55 1.86 6.92
N ILE A 317 -5.60 1.22 7.40
CA ILE A 317 -6.64 0.71 6.54
C ILE A 317 -7.65 1.81 6.25
N TRP A 318 -8.04 1.94 5.00
CA TRP A 318 -9.02 2.88 4.49
C TRP A 318 -10.00 2.16 3.57
N PHE A 319 -11.18 2.74 3.41
CA PHE A 319 -12.16 2.22 2.48
C PHE A 319 -12.97 3.33 1.81
N GLY A 320 -13.52 2.99 0.66
CA GLY A 320 -14.42 3.85 -0.09
C GLY A 320 -15.25 3.05 -1.08
N ILE A 321 -16.17 3.74 -1.73
CA ILE A 321 -17.01 3.19 -2.78
C ILE A 321 -16.53 3.77 -4.11
N LEU A 322 -16.11 2.94 -5.06
CA LEU A 322 -15.62 3.39 -6.37
C LEU A 322 -16.72 4.19 -7.10
N ASP A 323 -16.35 5.32 -7.70
CA ASP A 323 -17.22 6.33 -8.34
C ASP A 323 -18.22 7.07 -7.43
N HIS A 324 -18.33 6.72 -6.14
CA HIS A 324 -19.27 7.38 -5.22
C HIS A 324 -18.57 8.13 -4.08
N SER A 325 -17.41 7.66 -3.63
CA SER A 325 -16.70 8.26 -2.51
C SER A 325 -15.79 9.40 -2.95
N ALA A 326 -16.04 10.60 -2.43
CA ALA A 326 -15.09 11.70 -2.52
C ALA A 326 -13.86 11.43 -1.65
N ASP A 327 -12.68 11.63 -2.21
CA ASP A 327 -11.41 11.63 -1.48
C ASP A 327 -11.07 13.05 -1.00
N LYS A 328 -11.38 13.34 0.27
CA LYS A 328 -11.23 14.68 0.87
C LYS A 328 -10.09 14.79 1.87
N ILE A 329 -9.58 13.66 2.35
CA ILE A 329 -8.52 13.60 3.36
C ILE A 329 -7.26 13.17 2.61
N THR A 330 -6.60 14.15 2.01
CA THR A 330 -5.45 13.97 1.12
C THR A 330 -4.34 14.91 1.58
N PRO A 331 -3.72 14.66 2.74
CA PRO A 331 -2.64 15.51 3.21
C PRO A 331 -1.45 15.48 2.25
N PRO A 332 -0.60 16.53 2.28
CA PRO A 332 0.66 16.51 1.56
C PRO A 332 1.53 15.33 1.96
N VAL A 333 2.42 14.91 1.07
CA VAL A 333 3.38 13.84 1.32
C VAL A 333 4.77 14.44 1.36
N ILE A 334 5.46 14.32 2.49
CA ILE A 334 6.89 14.63 2.55
C ILE A 334 7.64 13.32 2.34
N GLN A 335 8.07 13.07 1.10
CA GLN A 335 8.73 11.81 0.75
C GLN A 335 10.15 11.76 1.29
N LYS A 336 10.87 12.88 1.23
CA LYS A 336 12.29 12.92 1.57
C LYS A 336 12.68 14.25 2.19
N THR A 337 13.64 14.20 3.11
CA THR A 337 14.27 15.40 3.67
C THR A 337 15.77 15.22 3.73
N ASN A 338 16.54 16.26 3.44
CA ASN A 338 17.99 16.23 3.60
C ASN A 338 18.51 17.51 4.23
N THR A 339 19.73 17.40 4.76
CA THR A 339 20.54 18.53 5.19
C THR A 339 21.85 18.51 4.41
N ILE A 340 22.24 19.65 3.86
CA ILE A 340 23.45 19.81 3.05
C ILE A 340 24.32 20.92 3.66
N PRO A 341 25.58 20.63 4.04
CA PRO A 341 26.18 19.30 4.09
C PRO A 341 25.52 18.41 5.15
N VAL A 342 25.65 17.10 5.02
CA VAL A 342 25.08 16.12 5.98
C VAL A 342 25.68 16.28 7.38
N LEU A 343 26.94 16.71 7.46
CA LEU A 343 27.65 17.05 8.69
C LEU A 343 28.12 18.51 8.61
N PRO A 344 27.24 19.47 8.93
CA PRO A 344 27.58 20.88 8.86
C PRO A 344 28.55 21.28 9.97
N ARG A 345 29.38 22.28 9.65
CA ARG A 345 30.33 22.89 10.58
C ARG A 345 29.81 24.25 11.00
N GLY A 346 30.08 24.66 12.23
CA GLY A 346 29.88 26.06 12.61
C GLY A 346 30.75 26.93 11.70
N ASP A 347 30.17 27.98 11.11
CA ASP A 347 30.70 28.79 9.97
C ASP A 347 30.36 28.35 8.53
N THR A 348 29.63 27.24 8.35
CA THR A 348 29.20 26.81 7.00
C THR A 348 27.71 27.01 6.78
N SER A 349 27.36 27.44 5.56
CA SER A 349 25.96 27.51 5.15
C SER A 349 25.34 26.13 5.17
N THR A 350 24.15 26.01 5.76
CA THR A 350 23.42 24.74 5.84
C THR A 350 22.09 24.87 5.12
N THR A 351 21.87 24.02 4.14
CA THR A 351 20.60 23.93 3.39
C THR A 351 19.77 22.77 3.92
N PHE A 352 18.52 23.05 4.22
CA PHE A 352 17.47 22.06 4.50
C PHE A 352 16.64 21.88 3.25
N THR A 353 16.42 20.63 2.82
CA THR A 353 15.56 20.31 1.67
C THR A 353 14.45 19.33 2.03
N ALA A 354 13.32 19.43 1.34
CA ALA A 354 12.17 18.57 1.48
C ALA A 354 11.55 18.28 0.10
N MET A 355 11.35 17.02 -0.23
CA MET A 355 10.57 16.63 -1.41
C MET A 355 9.11 16.46 -1.01
N VAL A 356 8.23 17.33 -1.51
CA VAL A 356 6.84 17.44 -1.05
C VAL A 356 5.87 17.37 -2.21
N TYR A 357 4.92 16.44 -2.14
CA TYR A 357 3.89 16.23 -3.16
C TYR A 357 2.50 16.52 -2.59
N ASP A 358 1.75 17.37 -3.28
CA ASP A 358 0.32 17.56 -3.08
C ASP A 358 -0.26 18.28 -4.31
N ASN A 359 -1.52 18.02 -4.66
CA ASN A 359 -2.18 18.72 -5.78
C ASN A 359 -2.64 20.13 -5.41
N GLU A 360 -2.76 20.40 -4.11
CA GLU A 360 -3.30 21.61 -3.50
C GLU A 360 -2.35 22.12 -2.40
N LEU A 361 -1.04 21.96 -2.59
CA LEU A 361 -0.03 22.40 -1.62
C LEU A 361 -0.16 23.91 -1.32
N MET A 362 -0.25 24.28 -0.05
CA MET A 362 -0.32 25.67 0.40
C MET A 362 1.04 26.17 0.90
N ASN A 363 1.72 25.38 1.73
CA ASN A 363 2.94 25.83 2.40
C ASN A 363 3.82 24.65 2.82
N VAL A 364 5.15 24.85 2.76
CA VAL A 364 6.17 23.97 3.33
C VAL A 364 7.02 24.80 4.28
N GLN A 365 7.13 24.38 5.54
CA GLN A 365 7.81 25.10 6.59
C GLN A 365 8.87 24.24 7.26
N LEU A 366 10.03 24.84 7.54
CA LEU A 366 11.00 24.33 8.48
C LEU A 366 10.64 24.81 9.89
N ILE A 367 10.39 23.86 10.78
CA ILE A 367 10.18 24.12 12.21
C ILE A 367 11.41 23.67 12.96
N TYR A 368 12.04 24.54 13.74
CA TYR A 368 13.26 24.20 14.44
C TYR A 368 13.41 24.87 15.81
N SER A 369 14.30 24.33 16.61
CA SER A 369 14.82 24.95 17.83
C SER A 369 16.34 25.01 17.75
N LEU A 370 16.91 26.07 18.30
CA LEU A 370 18.34 26.31 18.38
C LEU A 370 18.74 26.27 19.86
N ASN A 371 19.62 25.35 20.23
CA ASN A 371 20.08 25.15 21.60
C ASN A 371 18.92 25.00 22.60
N GLY A 372 17.88 24.26 22.20
CA GLY A 372 16.65 24.05 22.98
C GLY A 372 15.65 25.22 22.96
N ILE A 373 15.97 26.35 22.33
CA ILE A 373 15.09 27.50 22.20
C ILE A 373 14.33 27.43 20.88
N LYS A 374 13.01 27.29 20.96
CA LYS A 374 12.11 27.26 19.79
C LYS A 374 12.21 28.55 18.98
N GLN A 375 12.33 28.42 17.67
CA GLN A 375 12.41 29.52 16.72
C GLN A 375 11.08 29.69 15.96
N GLU A 376 10.94 30.81 15.25
CA GLU A 376 9.80 31.04 14.36
C GLU A 376 9.85 30.11 13.13
N PRO A 377 8.70 29.58 12.66
CA PRO A 377 8.63 28.79 11.44
C PRO A 377 9.17 29.53 10.22
N ILE A 378 9.99 28.85 9.41
CA ILE A 378 10.56 29.41 8.18
C ILE A 378 9.89 28.77 6.98
N SER A 379 9.40 29.58 6.03
CA SER A 379 8.89 29.06 4.75
C SER A 379 10.03 28.57 3.86
N MET A 380 9.86 27.38 3.30
CA MET A 380 10.73 26.77 2.31
C MET A 380 10.12 26.98 0.92
N ASN A 381 10.95 27.18 -0.10
CA ASN A 381 10.48 27.49 -1.47
C ASN A 381 11.07 26.50 -2.48
N ASP A 382 10.31 26.24 -3.54
CA ASP A 382 10.69 25.46 -4.73
C ASP A 382 10.81 26.43 -5.92
N GLN A 383 11.95 27.12 -5.98
CA GLN A 383 12.19 28.24 -6.90
C GLN A 383 13.49 28.07 -7.71
N GLY A 384 14.18 26.94 -7.57
CA GLY A 384 15.51 26.70 -8.14
C GLY A 384 16.62 27.56 -7.51
N LEU A 385 16.41 28.10 -6.30
CA LEU A 385 17.41 28.77 -5.47
C LEU A 385 17.52 28.16 -4.07
N ASN A 386 18.73 28.17 -3.51
CA ASN A 386 19.09 27.69 -2.16
C ASN A 386 19.28 26.17 -2.02
N GLY A 387 19.38 25.43 -3.13
CA GLY A 387 19.76 24.01 -3.13
C GLY A 387 18.64 23.07 -3.55
N ASP A 388 17.47 23.61 -3.90
CA ASP A 388 16.55 23.05 -4.89
C ASP A 388 17.23 23.13 -6.29
N LYS A 389 16.98 22.15 -7.16
CA LYS A 389 17.72 22.04 -8.43
C LYS A 389 17.07 22.87 -9.53
N LEU A 390 15.75 22.73 -9.67
CA LEU A 390 14.94 23.43 -10.65
C LEU A 390 13.72 24.01 -9.93
N ALA A 391 13.13 25.06 -10.49
CA ALA A 391 11.85 25.55 -9.98
C ALA A 391 10.72 24.58 -10.36
N ASN A 392 9.80 24.32 -9.43
CA ASN A 392 8.66 23.42 -9.57
C ASN A 392 9.07 21.95 -9.75
N ASP A 393 10.18 21.52 -9.15
CA ASP A 393 10.60 20.10 -9.14
C ASP A 393 10.12 19.35 -7.88
N SER A 394 9.23 19.98 -7.09
CA SER A 394 8.71 19.50 -5.81
C SER A 394 9.76 19.44 -4.69
N ILE A 395 10.96 20.02 -4.88
CA ILE A 395 11.99 20.15 -3.86
C ILE A 395 11.94 21.55 -3.26
N TYR A 396 11.47 21.61 -2.03
CA TYR A 396 11.44 22.83 -1.23
C TYR A 396 12.75 22.95 -0.46
N SER A 397 13.35 24.12 -0.47
CA SER A 397 14.61 24.36 0.23
C SER A 397 14.63 25.65 1.04
N PHE A 398 15.49 25.68 2.06
CA PHE A 398 15.88 26.89 2.77
C PHE A 398 17.35 26.79 3.19
N ARG A 399 18.09 27.90 3.07
CA ARG A 399 19.52 27.98 3.41
C ARG A 399 19.75 28.95 4.56
N PHE A 400 20.38 28.46 5.62
CA PHE A 400 20.98 29.31 6.64
C PHE A 400 22.40 29.68 6.23
N ASN A 401 22.75 30.95 6.46
CA ASN A 401 24.09 31.43 6.13
C ASN A 401 25.13 30.87 7.09
N ASN A 402 24.92 30.94 8.41
CA ASN A 402 25.83 30.38 9.41
C ASN A 402 25.05 29.98 10.68
N PHE A 403 25.48 28.88 11.28
CA PHE A 403 25.25 28.56 12.69
C PHE A 403 26.58 28.69 13.44
N ASP A 404 26.52 28.96 14.74
CA ASP A 404 27.69 29.02 15.59
C ASP A 404 28.20 27.62 15.92
N LEU A 405 29.47 27.57 16.32
CA LEU A 405 30.11 26.32 16.68
C LEU A 405 29.54 25.82 18.02
N LEU A 406 29.21 24.52 18.08
CA LEU A 406 28.46 23.86 19.15
C LEU A 406 26.94 24.12 19.17
N ASP A 407 26.40 24.82 18.17
CA ASP A 407 24.95 24.92 18.04
C ASP A 407 24.32 23.54 17.85
N GLN A 408 23.18 23.34 18.50
CA GLN A 408 22.32 22.18 18.34
C GLN A 408 21.02 22.60 17.70
N VAL A 409 20.70 22.02 16.54
CA VAL A 409 19.47 22.29 15.81
C VAL A 409 18.60 21.03 15.83
N GLU A 410 17.49 21.08 16.57
CA GLU A 410 16.41 20.11 16.44
C GLU A 410 15.39 20.67 15.44
N TYR A 411 15.05 19.93 14.39
CA TYR A 411 14.10 20.39 13.37
C TYR A 411 13.17 19.29 12.85
N TYR A 412 12.06 19.71 12.25
CA TYR A 412 11.21 18.89 11.39
C TYR A 412 10.60 19.77 10.29
N ILE A 413 10.18 19.14 9.20
CA ILE A 413 9.49 19.85 8.10
C ILE A 413 8.00 19.60 8.23
N LYS A 414 7.21 20.64 7.99
CA LYS A 414 5.75 20.63 8.02
C LYS A 414 5.22 21.09 6.66
N ALA A 415 4.33 20.31 6.08
CA ALA A 415 3.61 20.69 4.87
C ALA A 415 2.10 20.81 5.16
N SER A 416 1.42 21.73 4.48
CA SER A 416 -0.04 21.88 4.54
C SER A 416 -0.64 22.19 3.18
N ASP A 417 -1.84 21.70 2.92
CA ASP A 417 -2.62 21.97 1.70
C ASP A 417 -3.67 23.08 1.90
N ILE A 418 -4.40 23.45 0.84
CA ILE A 418 -5.48 24.44 0.90
C ILE A 418 -6.65 24.02 1.79
N SER A 419 -6.83 22.71 1.96
CA SER A 419 -7.84 22.09 2.81
C SER A 419 -7.43 22.01 4.29
N LYS A 420 -6.25 22.55 4.63
CA LYS A 420 -5.63 22.53 5.98
C LYS A 420 -5.31 21.13 6.49
N ASN A 421 -5.20 20.13 5.61
CA ASN A 421 -4.56 18.88 5.95
C ASN A 421 -3.06 19.15 6.17
N ILE A 422 -2.44 18.43 7.11
CA ILE A 422 -1.06 18.70 7.55
C ILE A 422 -0.29 17.39 7.59
N THR A 423 0.95 17.44 7.08
CA THR A 423 1.95 16.38 7.24
C THR A 423 3.22 16.93 7.86
N ARG A 424 3.92 16.11 8.64
CA ARG A 424 5.18 16.47 9.30
C ARG A 424 6.16 15.31 9.24
N THR A 425 7.45 15.63 9.15
CA THR A 425 8.51 14.65 9.34
C THR A 425 8.79 14.40 10.81
N LYS A 426 9.62 13.40 11.09
CA LYS A 426 10.14 13.14 12.42
C LYS A 426 11.09 14.27 12.77
N LYS A 427 11.38 14.39 14.05
CA LYS A 427 12.41 15.30 14.51
C LYS A 427 13.78 14.75 14.13
N TYR A 428 14.62 15.65 13.65
CA TYR A 428 16.02 15.42 13.34
C TYR A 428 16.85 16.33 14.24
N ASN A 429 18.04 15.86 14.64
CA ASN A 429 18.99 16.65 15.41
C ASN A 429 20.28 16.80 14.58
N ILE A 430 20.79 18.02 14.54
CA ILE A 430 22.07 18.35 13.92
C ILE A 430 22.91 19.05 14.96
N ASP A 431 24.10 18.51 15.20
CA ASP A 431 25.13 19.17 16.00
C ASP A 431 26.14 19.84 15.08
N PHE A 432 26.36 21.14 15.28
CA PHE A 432 27.38 21.92 14.57
C PHE A 432 28.72 21.75 15.27
N LEU A 433 29.29 20.57 15.09
CA LEU A 433 30.52 20.17 15.76
C LEU A 433 31.73 20.93 15.22
N PHE A 434 32.80 20.93 16.00
CA PHE A 434 34.12 21.22 15.47
C PHE A 434 34.33 20.34 14.23
N PRO A 435 34.93 20.84 13.14
CA PRO A 435 35.56 19.93 12.21
C PRO A 435 36.39 19.00 13.07
N ASN A 436 36.28 17.68 12.89
CA ASN A 436 37.28 16.74 13.39
C ASN A 436 38.60 17.26 12.84
N SER A 437 39.23 18.13 13.62
CA SER A 437 40.56 18.55 13.38
C SER A 437 41.33 17.33 13.85
N GLN A 438 41.49 16.38 12.95
CA GLN A 438 42.82 15.86 12.69
C GLN A 438 43.75 17.01 12.24
N LYS A 439 43.71 18.16 12.92
CA LYS A 439 44.90 18.97 13.09
C LYS A 439 45.71 18.11 14.03
N TYR A 440 46.60 17.32 13.44
CA TYR A 440 47.75 16.81 14.16
C TYR A 440 48.41 18.04 14.78
N TYR A 441 48.18 18.27 16.06
CA TYR A 441 49.01 19.18 16.81
C TYR A 441 50.32 18.43 16.98
N ASN A 442 51.29 18.74 16.11
CA ASN A 442 52.66 18.31 16.35
C ASN A 442 53.14 19.13 17.55
N PHE A 443 53.25 18.48 18.70
CA PHE A 443 54.01 19.05 19.80
C PHE A 443 55.49 18.90 19.43
N ASP A 444 56.21 20.01 19.26
CA ASP A 444 57.65 19.99 19.10
C ASP A 444 58.28 19.84 20.49
N ILE A 445 58.68 18.62 20.84
CA ILE A 445 59.52 18.37 22.01
C ILE A 445 60.90 17.98 21.48
N ASN A 446 61.88 18.87 21.65
CA ASN A 446 63.26 18.63 21.21
C ASN A 446 63.38 18.20 19.73
N ASN A 447 62.68 18.89 18.81
CA ASN A 447 62.62 18.61 17.36
C ASN A 447 61.97 17.28 16.93
N PHE A 448 61.26 16.58 17.83
CA PHE A 448 60.42 15.44 17.45
C PHE A 448 58.96 15.88 17.30
N LYS A 449 58.42 15.69 16.09
CA LYS A 449 57.00 15.89 15.80
C LYS A 449 56.23 14.62 16.13
N LEU A 450 55.55 14.59 17.27
CA LEU A 450 54.69 13.47 17.66
C LEU A 450 53.22 13.78 17.30
N PRO A 451 52.55 12.91 16.53
CA PRO A 451 51.12 13.06 16.29
C PRO A 451 50.37 12.70 17.57
N ILE A 452 49.62 13.65 18.12
CA ILE A 452 48.63 13.37 19.16
C ILE A 452 47.29 13.18 18.45
N ASN A 453 46.74 11.97 18.53
CA ASN A 453 45.32 11.75 18.27
C ASN A 453 44.55 12.15 19.52
N ASN A 454 43.49 12.94 19.37
CA ASN A 454 42.45 13.04 20.40
C ASN A 454 41.66 11.74 20.45
#